data_AF-A0A6J3HHP5-F1
#
_entry.id   AF-A0A6J3HHP5-F1
#
_cell.length_a   1.000
_cell.length_b   1.000
_cell.length_c   1.000
_cell.angle_alpha   90.00
_cell.angle_beta   90.00
_cell.angle_gamma   90.00
#
_symmetry.space_group_name_H-M   'P 1'
#
loop_
_entity.id
_entity.type
_entity.pdbx_description
1 polymer ?
#
loop_
_entity_poly.entity_id
_entity_poly.type
_entity_poly.pdbx_seq_one_letter_code
_entity_poly.pdbx_strand_id
1 'polypeptide(L)' 'MELALRSSPVPRWLPLLLLPLLLGLSAGAVIDRPTEEGKEVWDYVTVRKDAYMFWWLYYASNPCKNFSELPLVMWLQVK' A
#
# COMPACT_ATOMS: atom_id res chain seq x y z
N MET A 1 -7.58 44.96 -42.71
CA MET A 1 -7.87 43.83 -43.63
C MET A 1 -7.30 42.59 -42.98
N GLU A 2 -8.21 41.80 -42.43
CA GLU A 2 -8.15 40.41 -41.94
C GLU A 2 -6.80 39.67 -42.06
N LEU A 3 -6.28 39.25 -40.90
CA LEU A 3 -5.23 38.24 -40.80
C LEU A 3 -5.83 36.89 -41.19
N ALA A 4 -5.59 36.45 -42.43
CA ALA A 4 -5.98 35.14 -42.91
C ALA A 4 -5.17 34.05 -42.17
N LEU A 5 -5.73 33.57 -41.06
CA LEU A 5 -5.31 32.37 -40.36
C LEU A 5 -5.48 31.19 -41.32
N ARG A 6 -4.44 30.89 -42.11
CA ARG A 6 -4.37 29.66 -42.90
C ARG A 6 -4.20 28.50 -41.94
N SER A 7 -5.33 27.87 -41.63
CA SER A 7 -5.39 26.56 -41.00
C SER A 7 -4.59 25.55 -41.85
N SER A 8 -3.49 25.04 -41.29
CA SER A 8 -2.81 23.88 -41.84
C SER A 8 -3.71 22.65 -41.66
N PRO A 9 -3.81 21.74 -42.63
CA PRO A 9 -4.56 20.51 -42.46
C PRO A 9 -3.72 19.62 -41.55
N VAL A 10 -3.97 19.68 -40.24
CA VAL A 10 -3.43 18.67 -39.33
C VAL A 10 -3.92 17.32 -39.87
N PRO A 11 -3.02 16.39 -40.22
CA PRO A 11 -3.43 15.10 -40.74
C PRO A 11 -4.40 14.47 -39.74
N ARG A 12 -5.61 14.12 -40.18
CA ARG A 12 -6.73 13.72 -39.29
C ARG A 12 -6.40 12.51 -38.40
N TRP A 13 -5.34 11.77 -38.73
CA TRP A 13 -4.81 10.64 -37.97
C TRP A 13 -3.86 11.04 -36.83
N LEU A 14 -3.26 12.22 -36.86
CA LEU A 14 -2.34 12.73 -35.84
C LEU A 14 -2.99 12.89 -34.46
N PRO A 15 -4.16 13.53 -34.30
CA PRO A 15 -4.84 13.58 -33.01
C PRO A 15 -5.36 12.20 -32.57
N LEU A 16 -5.67 11.30 -33.53
CA LEU A 16 -6.11 9.94 -33.24
C LEU A 16 -5.02 9.06 -32.62
N LEU A 17 -3.74 9.33 -32.93
CA LEU A 17 -2.59 8.65 -32.34
C LEU A 17 -2.09 9.34 -31.06
N LEU A 18 -2.24 10.68 -30.96
CA LEU A 18 -1.84 11.44 -29.79
C LEU A 18 -2.81 11.27 -28.60
N LEU A 19 -4.12 11.14 -28.84
CA LEU A 19 -5.11 10.95 -27.77
C LEU A 19 -4.86 9.68 -26.92
N PRO A 20 -4.65 8.47 -27.49
CA PRO A 20 -4.36 7.27 -26.70
C PRO A 20 -2.97 7.32 -26.05
N LEU A 21 -2.01 8.05 -26.63
CA LEU A 21 -0.68 8.23 -26.04
C LEU A 21 -0.73 9.15 -24.79
N LEU A 22 -1.53 10.22 -24.84
CA LEU A 22 -1.79 11.08 -23.67
C LEU A 22 -2.70 10.41 -22.62
N LEU A 23 -3.66 9.59 -23.04
CA LEU A 23 -4.53 8.82 -22.13
C LEU A 23 -3.79 7.66 -21.45
N GLY A 24 -2.85 7.01 -22.13
CA GLY A 24 -2.06 5.89 -21.60
C GLY A 24 -1.05 6.29 -20.52
N LEU A 25 -0.65 7.56 -20.45
CA LEU A 25 0.33 8.05 -19.47
C LEU A 25 -0.27 8.31 -18.08
N SER A 26 -1.61 8.36 -17.96
CA SER A 26 -2.31 8.56 -16.67
C SER A 26 -2.57 7.27 -15.89
N ALA A 27 -2.27 6.11 -16.48
CA ALA A 27 -2.34 4.83 -15.79
C ALA A 27 -1.09 4.68 -14.89
N GLY A 28 -1.15 5.29 -13.69
CA GLY A 28 -0.16 5.06 -12.65
C GLY A 28 0.02 3.57 -12.43
N ALA A 29 1.21 3.05 -12.68
CA ALA A 29 1.54 1.68 -12.34
C ALA A 29 1.43 1.53 -10.82
N VAL A 30 0.35 0.91 -10.35
CA VAL A 30 0.27 0.41 -8.98
C VAL A 30 1.30 -0.71 -8.91
N ILE A 31 2.49 -0.39 -8.42
CA ILE A 31 3.43 -1.43 -8.01
C ILE A 31 2.83 -2.02 -6.75
N ASP A 32 2.10 -3.11 -6.91
CA ASP A 32 1.73 -4.02 -5.84
C ASP A 32 3.04 -4.63 -5.32
N ARG A 33 3.72 -3.88 -4.44
CA ARG A 33 4.82 -4.44 -3.68
C ARG A 33 4.16 -5.44 -2.74
N PRO A 34 4.54 -6.73 -2.79
CA PRO A 34 4.04 -7.68 -1.82
C PRO A 34 4.35 -7.11 -0.45
N THR A 35 3.29 -6.73 0.27
CA THR A 35 3.41 -6.35 1.66
C THR A 35 3.76 -7.64 2.36
N GLU A 36 4.95 -7.72 2.95
CA GLU A 36 5.28 -8.85 3.82
C GLU A 36 4.25 -8.85 4.94
N GLU A 37 3.32 -9.82 4.89
CA GLU A 37 2.30 -9.94 5.92
C GLU A 37 3.02 -10.08 7.27
N GLY A 38 2.64 -9.23 8.22
CA GLY A 38 3.27 -9.21 9.52
C GLY A 38 3.14 -10.57 10.19
N LYS A 39 4.25 -11.12 10.69
CA LYS A 39 4.21 -12.36 11.44
C LYS A 39 3.36 -12.15 12.70
N GLU A 40 2.43 -13.06 12.96
CA GLU A 40 1.57 -13.04 14.13
C GLU A 40 1.46 -14.43 14.75
N VAL A 41 1.22 -14.47 16.07
CA VAL A 41 0.95 -15.69 16.85
C VAL A 41 -0.02 -15.37 17.98
N TRP A 42 -0.88 -16.32 18.33
CA TRP A 42 -1.86 -16.19 19.41
C TRP A 42 -1.92 -17.49 20.21
N ASP A 43 -2.30 -17.39 21.48
CA ASP A 43 -2.43 -18.56 22.35
C ASP A 43 -3.28 -18.25 23.60
N TYR A 44 -3.46 -19.27 24.44
CA TYR A 44 -4.04 -19.18 25.78
C TYR A 44 -3.00 -19.54 26.83
N VAL A 45 -2.85 -18.69 27.85
CA VAL A 45 -2.07 -19.01 29.04
C VAL A 45 -2.98 -19.40 30.19
N THR A 46 -2.65 -20.47 30.90
CA THR A 46 -3.35 -20.85 32.14
C THR A 46 -2.85 -19.96 33.28
N VAL A 47 -3.73 -19.10 33.82
CA VAL A 47 -3.38 -18.21 34.93
C VAL A 47 -3.63 -18.85 36.30
N ARG A 48 -4.63 -19.73 36.40
CA ARG A 48 -4.91 -20.61 37.55
C ARG A 48 -5.82 -21.75 37.10
N LYS A 49 -6.10 -22.70 38.00
CA LYS A 49 -7.04 -23.80 37.71
C LYS A 49 -8.35 -23.26 37.13
N ASP A 50 -8.75 -23.81 35.98
CA ASP A 50 -9.95 -23.47 35.22
C ASP A 50 -10.07 -21.97 34.80
N ALA A 51 -8.94 -21.25 34.75
CA ALA A 51 -8.90 -19.86 34.27
C ALA A 51 -7.76 -19.65 33.27
N TYR A 52 -8.12 -19.15 32.10
CA TYR A 52 -7.23 -19.00 30.95
C TYR A 52 -7.29 -17.55 30.45
N MET A 53 -6.16 -17.00 30.01
CA MET A 53 -6.05 -15.69 29.41
C MET A 53 -5.62 -15.84 27.95
N PHE A 54 -6.43 -15.29 27.05
CA PHE A 54 -6.06 -15.16 25.64
C PHE A 54 -5.07 -14.01 25.45
N TRP A 55 -4.11 -14.20 24.56
CA TRP A 55 -3.23 -13.13 24.09
C TRP A 55 -2.93 -13.28 22.60
N TRP A 56 -2.61 -12.15 21.96
CA TRP A 56 -2.25 -12.08 20.54
C TRP A 56 -1.00 -11.20 20.39
N LEU A 57 0.05 -11.74 19.76
CA LEU A 57 1.31 -11.06 19.50
C LEU A 57 1.47 -10.77 18.01
N TYR A 58 1.75 -9.50 17.71
CA TYR A 58 2.23 -9.05 16.40
C TYR A 58 3.73 -8.78 16.49
N TYR A 59 4.51 -9.38 15.60
CA TYR A 59 5.95 -9.12 15.53
C TYR A 59 6.22 -7.77 14.87
N ALA A 60 7.10 -6.98 15.48
CA ALA A 60 7.53 -5.71 14.91
C ALA A 60 8.36 -5.93 13.65
N SER A 61 8.03 -5.18 12.58
CA SER A 61 8.82 -5.11 11.37
C SER A 61 9.66 -3.84 11.37
N ASN A 62 10.97 -3.97 11.14
CA ASN A 62 11.90 -2.86 11.07
C ASN A 62 13.00 -3.15 10.03
N PRO A 63 13.37 -2.19 9.17
CA PRO A 63 14.34 -2.42 8.09
C PRO A 63 15.77 -2.66 8.58
N CYS A 64 16.12 -2.28 9.81
CA CYS A 64 17.49 -2.30 10.31
C CYS A 64 17.71 -3.18 11.54
N LYS A 65 16.65 -3.61 12.24
CA LYS A 65 16.73 -4.36 13.50
C LYS A 65 15.82 -5.56 13.48
N ASN A 66 16.26 -6.66 14.11
CA ASN A 66 15.36 -7.79 14.35
C ASN A 66 14.30 -7.43 15.40
N PHE A 67 13.14 -8.09 15.33
CA PHE A 67 12.06 -7.89 16.30
C PHE A 67 12.50 -8.13 17.76
N SER A 68 13.50 -8.99 17.98
CA SER A 68 14.05 -9.29 19.32
C SER A 68 14.87 -8.15 19.93
N GLU A 69 15.27 -7.16 19.13
CA GLU A 69 16.04 -5.99 19.57
C GLU A 69 15.14 -4.76 19.85
N LEU A 70 13.84 -4.90 19.59
CA LEU A 70 12.84 -3.87 19.77
C LEU A 70 12.08 -4.10 21.09
N PRO A 71 11.55 -3.04 21.74
CA PRO A 71 10.81 -3.20 22.97
C PRO A 71 9.48 -3.94 22.74
N LEU A 72 9.08 -4.78 23.70
CA LEU A 72 7.75 -5.39 23.74
C LEU A 72 6.75 -4.39 24.32
N VAL A 73 5.67 -4.13 23.57
CA VAL A 73 4.54 -3.32 24.05
C VAL A 73 3.40 -4.25 24.45
N MET A 74 2.99 -4.17 25.73
CA MET A 74 1.83 -4.90 26.24
C MET A 74 0.60 -3.98 26.21
N TRP A 75 -0.44 -4.37 25.47
CA TRP A 75 -1.70 -3.64 25.42
C TRP A 75 -2.75 -4.36 26.27
N LEU A 76 -3.34 -3.66 27.25
CA LEU A 76 -4.39 -4.18 28.11
C LEU A 76 -5.61 -3.26 28.03
N GLN A 77 -6.76 -3.82 27.67
CA GLN A 77 -8.02 -3.08 27.70
C GLN A 77 -8.60 -3.11 29.12
N VAL A 78 -8.64 -1.96 29.77
CA VAL A 78 -9.46 -1.74 30.96
C VAL A 78 -10.89 -1.42 30.53
N LYS A 79 -11.85 -2.14 31.10
CA LYS A 79 -13.28 -1.83 30.97
C LYS A 79 -13.72 -0.90 32.09
#